data_AF-A0A534J1J5-F1
#
_entry.id   AF-A0A534J1J5-F1
#
_cell.length_a   1.000
_cell.length_b   1.000
_cell.length_c   1.000
_cell.angle_alpha   90.00
_cell.angle_beta   90.00
_cell.angle_gamma   90.00
#
_symmetry.space_group_name_H-M   'P 1'
#
loop_
_entity.id
_entity.type
_entity.pdbx_description
1 polymer ?
#
loop_
_entity_poly.entity_id
_entity_poly.type
_entity_poly.pdbx_seq_one_letter_code
_entity_poly.pdbx_strand_id
1 'polypeptide(L)'
;MPYCSSCGSQVAEGVAFCPSCGAPIQKVAQAPPQAPSAAPAYPPQPGFGAPGQYPPGYPPQPGQYPPGYAPYPQYGPMPGEKSPIVALILSLIFTGLGQFYNGETSKGVVFLLVAILLWIITFLFFFTCVILIPFWIYGMYDAYTRAEHYNRSLRATGRPPW
;
A
#
# COMPACT_ATOMS: atom_id res chain seq x y z
N MET A 1 -34.08 22.16 -23.54
CA MET A 1 -33.77 21.73 -22.15
C MET A 1 -32.58 20.77 -22.11
N PRO A 2 -31.38 21.26 -21.76
CA PRO A 2 -30.18 20.44 -21.59
C PRO A 2 -30.28 19.53 -20.36
N TYR A 3 -29.50 18.45 -20.36
CA TYR A 3 -29.34 17.52 -19.24
C TYR A 3 -27.92 17.60 -18.68
N CYS A 4 -27.76 17.40 -17.37
CA CYS A 4 -26.44 17.37 -16.75
C CYS A 4 -25.70 16.08 -17.12
N SER A 5 -24.49 16.19 -17.66
CA SER A 5 -23.65 15.02 -18.01
C SER A 5 -23.12 14.26 -16.80
N SER A 6 -23.12 14.87 -15.60
CA SER A 6 -22.61 14.24 -14.38
C SER A 6 -23.67 13.45 -13.61
N CYS A 7 -24.95 13.88 -13.62
CA CYS A 7 -26.00 13.23 -12.83
C CYS A 7 -27.30 12.94 -13.60
N GLY A 8 -27.44 13.40 -14.84
CA GLY A 8 -28.59 13.13 -15.69
C GLY A 8 -29.85 13.97 -15.40
N SER A 9 -29.85 14.89 -14.43
CA SER A 9 -31.02 15.74 -14.19
C SER A 9 -31.21 16.79 -15.28
N GLN A 10 -32.46 17.15 -15.58
CA GLN A 10 -32.77 18.29 -16.45
C GLN A 10 -32.28 19.60 -15.82
N VAL A 11 -31.72 20.48 -16.63
CA VAL A 11 -31.22 21.79 -16.21
C VAL A 11 -31.79 22.90 -17.07
N ALA A 12 -32.12 24.03 -16.45
CA ALA A 12 -32.61 25.21 -17.13
C ALA A 12 -31.53 25.80 -18.04
N GLU A 13 -31.93 26.35 -19.19
CA GLU A 13 -31.00 26.98 -20.12
C GLU A 13 -30.40 28.24 -19.47
N GLY A 14 -29.07 28.37 -19.52
CA GLY A 14 -28.39 29.56 -19.02
C GLY A 14 -27.58 29.38 -17.74
N VAL A 15 -27.82 28.34 -16.95
CA VAL A 15 -27.17 28.13 -15.64
C VAL A 15 -25.70 27.70 -15.77
N ALA A 16 -24.85 28.22 -14.88
CA ALA A 16 -23.42 27.89 -14.85
C ALA A 16 -23.14 26.55 -14.15
N PHE A 17 -24.01 26.12 -13.23
CA PHE A 17 -23.85 24.90 -12.43
C PHE A 17 -25.18 24.16 -12.30
N CYS A 18 -25.13 22.83 -12.20
CA CYS A 18 -26.30 21.99 -11.98
C CYS A 18 -26.81 22.14 -10.52
N PRO A 19 -28.08 22.50 -10.30
CA PRO A 19 -28.63 22.65 -8.94
C PRO A 19 -28.78 21.32 -8.20
N SER A 20 -28.81 20.19 -8.91
CA SER A 20 -29.00 18.87 -8.29
C SER A 20 -27.70 18.22 -7.80
N CYS A 21 -26.56 18.49 -8.46
CA CYS A 21 -25.29 17.82 -8.13
C CYS A 21 -24.07 18.76 -8.05
N GLY A 22 -24.21 20.04 -8.41
CA GLY A 22 -23.14 21.04 -8.36
C GLY A 22 -22.15 21.04 -9.54
N ALA A 23 -22.29 20.14 -10.51
CA ALA A 23 -21.36 20.07 -11.65
C ALA A 23 -21.51 21.29 -12.60
N PRO A 24 -20.41 21.83 -13.17
CA PRO A 24 -20.45 22.96 -14.08
C PRO A 24 -21.05 22.58 -15.45
N ILE A 25 -21.93 23.43 -16.00
CA ILE A 25 -22.56 23.22 -17.31
C ILE A 25 -21.75 24.00 -18.38
N GLN A 26 -21.00 23.27 -19.19
CA GLN A 26 -20.29 23.86 -20.34
C GLN A 26 -21.30 24.14 -21.46
N LYS A 27 -21.63 25.43 -21.68
CA LYS A 27 -22.40 25.86 -22.86
C LYS A 27 -21.53 25.65 -24.10
N VAL A 28 -21.78 24.58 -24.85
CA VAL A 28 -21.14 24.37 -26.15
C VAL A 28 -21.84 25.29 -27.17
N ALA A 29 -21.34 26.52 -27.32
CA ALA A 29 -21.67 27.35 -28.47
C ALA A 29 -20.96 26.77 -29.69
N GLN A 30 -21.70 26.07 -30.56
CA GLN A 30 -21.18 25.55 -31.82
C GLN A 30 -20.92 26.72 -32.77
N ALA A 31 -19.64 26.96 -33.11
CA ALA A 31 -19.25 27.82 -34.22
C ALA A 31 -19.13 26.98 -35.52
N PRO A 32 -19.35 27.57 -36.71
CA PRO A 32 -19.36 26.85 -37.99
C PRO A 32 -18.00 26.18 -38.31
N PRO A 33 -17.97 25.12 -39.14
CA PRO A 33 -16.75 24.36 -39.44
C PRO A 33 -15.73 25.23 -40.18
N GLN A 34 -14.62 25.54 -39.50
CA GLN A 34 -13.47 26.21 -40.09
C GLN A 34 -12.53 25.17 -40.75
N ALA A 35 -12.08 25.50 -41.96
CA ALA A 35 -11.07 24.77 -42.74
C ALA A 35 -9.80 24.47 -41.92
N PRO A 36 -9.01 23.43 -42.25
CA PRO A 36 -7.85 23.02 -41.46
C PRO A 36 -6.85 24.17 -41.32
N SER A 37 -6.84 24.79 -40.15
CA SER A 37 -5.84 25.76 -39.73
C SER A 37 -4.52 25.03 -39.53
N ALA A 38 -3.45 25.60 -40.09
CA ALA A 38 -2.10 25.12 -39.91
C ALA A 38 -1.81 24.87 -38.43
N ALA A 39 -1.27 23.69 -38.12
CA ALA A 39 -0.91 23.32 -36.76
C ALA A 39 -0.01 24.40 -36.14
N PRO A 40 -0.19 24.74 -34.84
CA PRO A 40 0.75 25.59 -34.14
C PRO A 40 2.15 24.99 -34.24
N ALA A 41 3.11 25.79 -34.72
CA ALA A 41 4.52 25.42 -34.64
C ALA A 41 4.89 25.31 -33.16
N TYR A 42 4.92 24.08 -32.65
CA TYR A 42 5.53 23.83 -31.34
C TYR A 42 7.01 24.24 -31.42
N PRO A 43 7.56 24.87 -30.37
CA PRO A 43 9.02 24.99 -30.25
C PRO A 43 9.62 23.59 -30.41
N PRO A 44 10.75 23.43 -31.14
CA PRO A 44 11.33 22.12 -31.39
C PRO A 44 11.58 21.43 -30.05
N GLN A 45 10.89 20.30 -29.83
CA GLN A 45 11.14 19.48 -28.66
C GLN A 45 12.61 19.03 -28.71
N PRO A 46 13.38 19.16 -27.61
CA PRO A 46 14.69 18.56 -27.52
C PRO A 46 14.57 17.06 -27.81
N GLY A 47 15.16 16.62 -28.92
CA GLY A 47 15.13 15.23 -29.35
C GLY A 47 15.85 14.37 -28.33
N PHE A 48 15.10 13.66 -27.49
CA PHE A 48 15.64 12.58 -26.68
C PHE A 48 15.95 11.41 -27.62
N GLY A 49 17.22 11.29 -28.01
CA GLY A 49 17.71 10.15 -28.74
C GLY A 49 17.45 8.86 -27.96
N ALA A 50 17.03 7.81 -28.67
CA ALA A 50 16.88 6.48 -28.08
C ALA A 50 18.21 6.03 -27.44
N PRO A 51 18.18 5.32 -26.29
CA PRO A 51 19.39 4.83 -25.65
C PRO A 51 20.19 3.97 -26.64
N GLY A 52 21.42 4.42 -26.91
CA GLY A 52 22.27 3.90 -27.97
C GLY A 52 22.57 2.41 -27.79
N GLN A 53 22.30 1.64 -28.84
CA GLN A 53 22.88 0.30 -29.00
C GLN A 53 24.36 0.48 -29.32
N TYR A 54 25.23 0.27 -28.34
CA TYR A 54 26.67 0.31 -28.56
C TYR A 54 27.11 -0.86 -29.45
N PRO A 55 27.89 -0.64 -30.52
CA PRO A 55 28.51 -1.72 -31.27
C PRO A 55 29.37 -2.57 -30.33
N PRO A 56 29.20 -3.90 -30.30
CA PRO A 56 30.05 -4.77 -29.49
C PRO A 56 31.48 -4.72 -30.00
N GLY A 57 32.43 -4.28 -29.17
CA GLY A 57 33.86 -4.38 -29.46
C GLY A 57 34.74 -3.21 -29.04
N TYR A 58 34.16 -2.07 -28.62
CA TYR A 58 34.95 -0.93 -28.13
C TYR A 58 34.58 -0.56 -26.69
N PRO A 59 35.55 -0.55 -25.75
CA PRO A 59 35.31 0.00 -24.42
C PRO A 59 35.05 1.52 -24.52
N PRO A 60 34.05 2.06 -23.82
CA PRO A 60 33.76 3.49 -23.85
C PRO A 60 34.95 4.26 -23.27
N GLN A 61 35.53 5.18 -24.07
CA GLN A 61 36.63 6.02 -23.63
C GLN A 61 36.14 7.05 -22.61
N PRO A 62 36.76 7.16 -21.42
CA PRO A 62 36.38 8.14 -20.42
C PRO A 62 36.67 9.55 -20.96
N GLY A 63 35.64 10.36 -21.10
CA GLY A 63 35.75 11.79 -21.44
C GLY A 63 35.25 12.20 -22.82
N GLN A 64 34.87 11.27 -23.69
CA GLN A 64 34.23 11.59 -24.98
C GLN A 64 32.75 11.21 -24.97
N TYR A 65 31.95 12.01 -24.26
CA TYR A 65 30.51 11.97 -24.43
C TYR A 65 30.15 12.57 -25.80
N PRO A 66 29.30 11.91 -26.61
CA PRO A 66 28.83 12.48 -27.86
C PRO A 66 28.19 13.85 -27.61
N PRO A 67 28.47 14.88 -28.44
CA PRO A 67 27.80 16.17 -28.36
C PRO A 67 26.28 15.96 -28.54
N GLY A 68 25.50 16.12 -27.46
CA GLY A 68 24.06 15.87 -27.48
C GLY A 68 23.51 15.16 -26.24
N TYR A 69 24.37 14.56 -25.40
CA TYR A 69 23.95 14.09 -24.08
C TYR A 69 23.85 15.27 -23.11
N ALA A 70 22.66 15.87 -23.01
CA ALA A 70 22.36 16.78 -21.92
C ALA A 70 22.38 15.98 -20.60
N PRO A 71 23.16 16.38 -19.59
CA PRO A 71 23.07 15.81 -18.26
C PRO A 71 21.62 15.88 -17.77
N TYR A 72 21.11 14.83 -17.14
CA TYR A 72 19.78 14.86 -16.54
C TYR A 72 19.68 16.08 -15.61
N PRO A 73 18.66 16.94 -15.76
CA PRO A 73 18.50 18.07 -14.87
C PRO A 73 18.33 17.57 -13.44
N GLN A 74 19.30 17.89 -12.58
CA GLN A 74 19.22 17.69 -11.14
C GLN A 74 18.30 18.78 -10.59
N TYR A 75 17.04 18.41 -10.34
CA TYR A 75 16.09 19.30 -9.69
C TYR A 75 16.36 19.31 -8.18
N GLY A 76 16.41 20.52 -7.59
CA GLY A 76 16.44 20.68 -6.13
C GLY A 76 15.09 20.36 -5.48
N PRO A 77 15.00 20.47 -4.14
CA PRO A 77 13.79 20.16 -3.40
C PRO A 77 12.58 20.93 -3.92
N MET A 78 11.59 20.21 -4.42
CA MET A 78 10.35 20.78 -4.92
C MET A 78 9.43 21.18 -3.75
N PRO A 79 8.73 22.33 -3.83
CA PRO A 79 7.72 22.69 -2.86
C PRO A 79 6.65 21.59 -2.73
N GLY A 80 6.48 21.05 -1.52
CA GLY A 80 5.55 19.93 -1.24
C GLY A 80 6.20 18.56 -1.06
N GLU A 81 7.53 18.48 -1.13
CA GLU A 81 8.27 17.25 -0.78
C GLU A 81 7.98 16.80 0.66
N LYS A 82 7.65 15.53 0.80
CA LYS A 82 7.38 14.89 2.10
C LYS A 82 8.67 14.31 2.65
N SER A 83 8.90 14.45 3.95
CA SER A 83 10.12 13.95 4.57
C SER A 83 10.04 12.43 4.81
N PRO A 84 10.94 11.62 4.23
CA PRO A 84 10.89 10.16 4.36
C PRO A 84 11.14 9.69 5.80
N ILE A 85 11.93 10.44 6.57
CA ILE A 85 12.20 10.13 7.98
C ILE A 85 10.93 10.24 8.82
N VAL A 86 10.10 11.26 8.57
CA VAL A 86 8.82 11.40 9.30
C VAL A 86 7.89 10.24 8.96
N ALA A 87 7.82 9.82 7.69
CA ALA A 87 7.04 8.65 7.29
C ALA A 87 7.51 7.36 8.02
N LEU A 88 8.82 7.21 8.20
CA LEU A 88 9.42 6.08 8.90
C LEU A 88 9.10 6.11 10.40
N ILE A 89 9.32 7.25 11.08
CA ILE A 89 9.02 7.41 12.50
C ILE A 89 7.52 7.18 12.77
N LEU A 90 6.64 7.69 11.91
CA LEU A 90 5.21 7.44 12.03
C LEU A 90 4.90 5.93 11.96
N SER A 91 5.55 5.22 11.04
CA SER A 91 5.41 3.76 10.89
C SER A 91 5.97 2.97 12.07
N LEU A 92 6.95 3.52 12.81
CA LEU A 92 7.53 2.90 14.01
C LEU A 92 6.57 2.94 15.19
N ILE A 93 5.86 4.05 15.39
CA ILE A 93 4.91 4.21 16.51
C ILE A 93 3.69 3.31 16.27
N PHE A 94 3.09 3.40 15.09
CA PHE A 94 2.03 2.49 14.66
C PHE A 94 2.20 2.14 13.18
N THR A 95 2.29 0.85 12.91
CA THR A 95 2.31 0.36 11.52
C THR A 95 1.08 0.85 10.75
N GLY A 96 1.30 1.30 9.52
CA GLY A 96 0.30 1.95 8.67
C GLY A 96 0.32 3.48 8.68
N LEU A 97 0.79 4.15 9.75
CA LEU A 97 0.76 5.63 9.84
C LEU A 97 1.65 6.36 8.82
N GLY A 98 2.82 5.82 8.47
CA GLY A 98 3.64 6.41 7.42
C GLY A 98 2.97 6.41 6.04
N GLN A 99 2.12 5.42 5.77
CA GLN A 99 1.36 5.35 4.51
C GLN A 99 0.25 6.41 4.48
N PHE A 100 -0.38 6.70 5.62
CA PHE A 100 -1.29 7.84 5.73
C PHE A 100 -0.57 9.18 5.48
N TYR A 101 0.66 9.37 6.00
CA TYR A 101 1.46 10.56 5.71
C TYR A 101 1.78 10.71 4.21
N ASN A 102 2.06 9.60 3.53
CA ASN A 102 2.30 9.60 2.09
C ASN A 102 1.03 9.94 1.27
N GLY A 103 -0.17 9.88 1.87
CA GLY A 103 -1.46 10.04 1.17
C GLY A 103 -1.98 8.73 0.59
N GLU A 104 -1.32 7.61 0.90
CA GLU A 104 -1.68 6.25 0.46
C GLU A 104 -2.58 5.58 1.49
N THR A 105 -3.75 6.17 1.75
CA THR A 105 -4.70 5.77 2.80
C THR A 105 -5.08 4.29 2.73
N SER A 106 -5.29 3.75 1.53
CA SER A 106 -5.67 2.34 1.33
C SER A 106 -4.60 1.37 1.84
N LYS A 107 -3.32 1.62 1.53
CA LYS A 107 -2.21 0.80 2.02
C LYS A 107 -2.09 0.92 3.53
N GLY A 108 -2.22 2.13 4.07
CA GLY A 108 -2.20 2.38 5.51
C GLY A 108 -3.24 1.57 6.28
N VAL A 109 -4.48 1.53 5.79
CA VAL A 109 -5.56 0.73 6.37
C VAL A 109 -5.24 -0.77 6.33
N VAL A 110 -4.73 -1.29 5.20
CA VAL A 110 -4.36 -2.71 5.08
C VAL A 110 -3.30 -3.09 6.12
N PHE A 111 -2.22 -2.30 6.22
CA PHE A 111 -1.17 -2.55 7.20
C PHE A 111 -1.68 -2.49 8.65
N LEU A 112 -2.56 -1.53 8.95
CA LEU A 112 -3.15 -1.37 10.28
C LEU A 112 -4.03 -2.57 10.66
N LEU A 113 -4.89 -3.05 9.74
CA LEU A 113 -5.77 -4.20 9.99
C LEU A 113 -4.98 -5.50 10.20
N VAL A 114 -3.96 -5.74 9.35
CA VAL A 114 -3.08 -6.90 9.50
C VAL A 114 -2.37 -6.86 10.86
N ALA A 115 -1.89 -5.69 11.27
CA ALA A 115 -1.22 -5.54 12.55
C ALA A 115 -2.13 -5.78 13.75
N ILE A 116 -3.35 -5.25 13.72
CA ILE A 116 -4.36 -5.50 14.76
C ILE A 116 -4.64 -7.00 14.86
N LEU A 117 -4.84 -7.67 13.72
CA LEU A 117 -5.06 -9.11 13.69
C LEU A 117 -3.89 -9.89 14.32
N LEU A 118 -2.64 -9.56 13.94
CA LEU A 118 -1.46 -10.20 14.51
C LEU A 118 -1.33 -9.94 16.02
N TRP A 119 -1.69 -8.73 16.48
CA TRP A 119 -1.71 -8.39 17.90
C TRP A 119 -2.73 -9.25 18.66
N ILE A 120 -3.95 -9.41 18.13
CA ILE A 120 -5.00 -10.25 18.72
C ILE A 120 -4.53 -11.71 18.78
N ILE A 121 -3.99 -12.24 17.69
CA ILE A 121 -3.49 -13.62 17.64
C ILE A 121 -2.40 -13.82 18.69
N THR A 122 -1.44 -12.90 18.79
CA THR A 122 -0.35 -12.97 19.76
C THR A 122 -0.87 -12.90 21.20
N PHE A 123 -1.82 -12.00 21.47
CA PHE A 123 -2.44 -11.85 22.78
C PHE A 123 -3.20 -13.11 23.22
N LEU A 124 -4.01 -13.68 22.32
CA LEU A 124 -4.76 -14.92 22.58
C LEU A 124 -3.82 -16.11 22.78
N PHE A 125 -2.76 -16.22 21.97
CA PHE A 125 -1.76 -17.28 22.10
C PHE A 125 -1.05 -17.23 23.45
N PHE A 126 -0.57 -16.04 23.85
CA PHE A 126 0.07 -15.84 25.15
C PHE A 126 -0.86 -16.25 26.31
N PHE A 127 -2.11 -15.78 26.29
CA PHE A 127 -3.09 -16.11 27.34
C PHE A 127 -3.41 -17.61 27.37
N THR A 128 -3.51 -18.23 26.19
CA THR A 128 -3.71 -19.68 26.06
C THR A 128 -2.54 -20.45 26.68
N CYS A 129 -1.29 -20.05 26.42
CA CYS A 129 -0.12 -20.69 27.02
C CYS A 129 -0.10 -20.58 28.55
N VAL A 130 -0.50 -19.44 29.10
CA VAL A 130 -0.56 -19.23 30.56
C VAL A 130 -1.51 -20.21 31.25
N ILE A 131 -2.62 -20.59 30.62
CA ILE A 131 -3.57 -21.58 31.15
C ILE A 131 -3.14 -23.01 30.82
N LEU A 132 -2.68 -23.23 29.58
CA LEU A 132 -2.35 -24.55 29.06
C LEU A 132 -1.16 -25.16 29.78
N ILE A 133 -0.10 -24.39 30.06
CA ILE A 133 1.13 -24.92 30.67
C ILE A 133 0.87 -25.52 32.06
N PRO A 134 0.22 -24.82 33.01
CA PRO A 134 -0.14 -25.41 34.30
C PRO A 134 -1.04 -26.64 34.18
N PHE A 135 -2.05 -26.59 33.30
CA PHE A 135 -2.94 -27.73 33.06
C PHE A 135 -2.18 -28.94 32.53
N TRP A 136 -1.26 -28.72 31.59
CA TRP A 136 -0.41 -29.75 31.01
C TRP A 136 0.52 -30.38 32.06
N ILE A 137 1.15 -29.56 32.91
CA ILE A 137 1.97 -30.02 34.03
C ILE A 137 1.15 -30.86 35.02
N TYR A 138 -0.06 -30.38 35.36
CA TYR A 138 -0.96 -31.11 36.23
C TYR A 138 -1.34 -32.47 35.63
N GLY A 139 -1.62 -32.54 34.33
CA GLY A 139 -1.88 -33.80 33.63
C GLY A 139 -0.73 -34.80 33.71
N MET A 140 0.51 -34.34 33.57
CA MET A 140 1.70 -35.20 33.76
C MET A 140 1.82 -35.69 35.20
N TYR A 141 1.59 -34.80 36.18
CA TYR A 141 1.62 -35.15 37.60
C TYR A 141 0.55 -36.19 37.98
N ASP A 142 -0.69 -36.01 37.50
CA ASP A 142 -1.80 -36.94 37.72
C ASP A 142 -1.49 -38.31 37.09
N ALA A 143 -0.99 -38.33 35.85
CA ALA A 143 -0.60 -39.57 35.18
C ALA A 143 0.51 -40.32 35.93
N TYR A 144 1.56 -39.61 36.38
CA TYR A 144 2.64 -40.18 37.19
C TYR A 144 2.09 -40.79 38.50
N THR A 145 1.28 -40.01 39.22
CA THR A 145 0.74 -40.41 40.52
C THR A 145 -0.15 -41.65 40.40
N ARG A 146 -1.02 -41.69 39.38
CA ARG A 146 -1.88 -42.87 39.12
C ARG A 146 -1.07 -44.10 38.75
N ALA A 147 -0.04 -43.97 37.93
CA ALA A 147 0.84 -45.07 37.58
C ALA A 147 1.59 -45.62 38.81
N GLU A 148 2.08 -44.75 39.70
CA GLU A 148 2.72 -45.13 40.96
C GLU A 148 1.73 -45.86 41.89
N HIS A 149 0.49 -45.37 42.01
CA HIS A 149 -0.56 -46.06 42.78
C HIS A 149 -0.86 -47.45 42.22
N TYR A 150 -1.02 -47.58 40.91
CA TYR A 150 -1.21 -48.87 40.26
C TYR A 150 -0.05 -49.84 40.54
N ASN A 151 1.19 -49.39 40.36
CA ASN A 151 2.39 -50.21 40.59
C ASN A 151 2.51 -50.64 42.05
N ARG A 152 2.16 -49.77 43.00
CA ARG A 152 2.12 -50.13 44.43
C ARG A 152 1.12 -51.23 44.71
N SER A 153 -0.10 -51.14 44.16
CA SER A 153 -1.11 -52.20 44.31
C SER A 153 -0.63 -53.52 43.69
N LEU A 154 -0.08 -53.48 42.47
CA LEU A 154 0.44 -54.66 41.79
C LEU A 154 1.57 -55.34 42.56
N ARG A 155 2.48 -54.54 43.15
CA ARG A 155 3.57 -55.06 44.00
C ARG A 155 3.05 -55.68 45.30
N ALA A 156 1.99 -55.13 45.88
CA ALA A 156 1.42 -55.63 47.13
C ALA A 156 0.62 -56.93 46.96
N THR A 157 -0.14 -57.06 45.87
CA THR A 157 -1.07 -58.19 45.66
C THR A 157 -0.59 -59.22 44.64
N GLY A 158 0.40 -58.87 43.82
CA GLY A 158 0.80 -59.66 42.64
C GLY A 158 -0.23 -59.66 41.51
N ARG A 159 -1.29 -58.83 41.61
CA ARG A 159 -2.41 -58.80 40.66
C ARG A 159 -2.80 -57.34 40.36
N PRO A 160 -3.22 -57.00 39.13
CA PRO A 160 -3.69 -55.65 38.84
C PRO A 160 -4.98 -55.32 39.64
N PRO A 161 -5.22 -54.05 40.04
CA PRO A 161 -6.34 -53.65 40.90
C PRO A 161 -7.63 -53.33 40.11
N TRP A 162 -7.94 -54.11 39.07
CA TRP A 162 -9.19 -54.02 38.28
C TRP A 162 -9.80 -55.41 38.06
#